data_AF-A0A0E9X0G0-F1
#
_entry.id   AF-A0A0E9X0G0-F1
#
_cell.length_a   1.000
_cell.length_b   1.000
_cell.length_c   1.000
_cell.angle_alpha   90.00
_cell.angle_beta   90.00
_cell.angle_gamma   90.00
#
_symmetry.space_group_name_H-M   'P 1'
#
loop_
_entity.id
_entity.type
_entity.pdbx_description
1 polymer ?
#
loop_
_entity_poly.entity_id
_entity_poly.type
_entity_poly.pdbx_seq_one_letter_code
_entity_poly.pdbx_strand_id
1 'polypeptide(L)'
;MSGPNGDPNLTINEDTDEEEFNEEEYAAINSMLDQINSCLDDLEERNDALNGKLQELLESNRQARLEFREQLNGTSPGEQQPPPPEQDPAASERPG
;
A
#
# COMPACT_ATOMS: atom_id res chain seq x y z
N MET A 1 -29.10 5.64 -47.36
CA MET A 1 -28.19 4.49 -47.48
C MET A 1 -28.39 3.64 -46.25
N SER A 2 -29.29 2.67 -46.29
CA SER A 2 -29.48 1.71 -45.21
C SER A 2 -28.40 0.64 -45.34
N GLY A 3 -27.62 0.44 -44.28
CA GLY A 3 -26.50 -0.51 -44.27
C GLY A 3 -26.95 -1.98 -44.39
N PRO A 4 -26.01 -2.90 -44.64
CA PRO A 4 -26.27 -4.31 -44.93
C PRO A 4 -26.52 -5.11 -43.64
N ASN A 5 -27.25 -4.52 -42.69
CA ASN A 5 -27.77 -5.26 -41.55
C ASN A 5 -29.04 -5.95 -42.03
N GLY A 6 -28.84 -6.93 -42.91
CA GLY A 6 -29.85 -7.93 -43.20
C GLY A 6 -30.25 -8.54 -41.87
N ASP A 7 -31.54 -8.46 -41.60
CA ASP A 7 -32.22 -9.13 -40.49
C ASP A 7 -31.61 -10.52 -40.29
N PRO A 8 -31.16 -10.91 -39.09
CA PRO A 8 -30.84 -12.29 -38.83
C PRO A 8 -32.17 -13.04 -38.97
N ASN A 9 -32.42 -13.58 -40.15
CA ASN A 9 -33.44 -14.58 -40.36
C ASN A 9 -33.03 -15.76 -39.49
N LEU A 10 -33.48 -15.72 -38.23
CA LEU A 10 -33.64 -16.88 -37.38
C LEU A 10 -34.68 -17.74 -38.10
N THR A 11 -34.24 -18.43 -39.14
CA THR A 11 -34.72 -19.77 -39.43
C THR A 11 -34.49 -20.54 -38.14
N ILE A 12 -35.48 -20.42 -37.24
CA ILE A 12 -35.82 -21.42 -36.25
C ILE A 12 -36.03 -22.65 -37.11
N ASN A 13 -34.94 -23.38 -37.30
CA ASN A 13 -34.97 -24.67 -37.93
C ASN A 13 -35.86 -25.47 -36.99
N GLU A 14 -37.03 -25.86 -37.49
CA GLU A 14 -38.02 -26.71 -36.84
C GLU A 14 -37.52 -28.17 -36.79
N ASP A 15 -36.25 -28.31 -36.43
CA ASP A 15 -35.61 -29.50 -35.90
C ASP A 15 -35.02 -29.02 -34.56
N THR A 16 -35.92 -28.61 -33.67
CA THR A 16 -35.61 -28.31 -32.30
C THR A 16 -35.25 -29.64 -31.63
N ASP A 17 -34.02 -30.10 -31.84
CA ASP A 17 -33.25 -30.65 -30.73
C ASP A 17 -32.96 -29.41 -29.85
N GLU A 18 -33.90 -28.81 -29.11
CA GLU A 18 -34.33 -29.25 -27.77
C GLU A 18 -33.34 -30.20 -27.07
N GLU A 19 -32.03 -30.04 -27.33
CA GLU A 19 -31.00 -30.32 -26.34
C GLU A 19 -31.24 -29.31 -25.21
N GLU A 20 -32.27 -29.60 -24.42
CA GLU A 20 -32.35 -29.41 -22.99
C GLU A 20 -31.01 -28.91 -22.47
N PHE A 21 -30.88 -27.59 -22.25
CA PHE A 21 -29.73 -27.04 -21.55
C PHE A 21 -29.53 -27.91 -20.31
N ASN A 22 -28.46 -28.69 -20.32
CA ASN A 22 -28.28 -29.76 -19.35
C ASN A 22 -28.11 -29.09 -17.99
N GLU A 23 -28.86 -29.53 -16.99
CA GLU A 23 -28.77 -29.03 -15.60
C GLU A 23 -27.30 -29.01 -15.11
N GLU A 24 -26.49 -29.92 -15.63
CA GLU A 24 -25.04 -29.98 -15.40
C GLU A 24 -24.28 -28.74 -15.89
N GLU A 25 -24.64 -28.16 -17.04
CA GLU A 25 -24.03 -26.93 -17.55
C GLU A 25 -24.38 -25.73 -16.68
N TYR A 26 -25.62 -25.62 -16.22
CA TYR A 26 -26.02 -24.58 -15.26
C TYR A 26 -25.32 -24.76 -13.92
N ALA A 27 -25.18 -26.01 -13.43
CA ALA A 27 -24.44 -26.31 -12.21
C ALA A 27 -22.95 -25.93 -12.36
N ALA A 28 -22.34 -26.22 -13.51
CA ALA A 28 -20.96 -25.84 -13.81
C ALA A 28 -20.80 -24.31 -13.86
N ILE A 29 -21.73 -23.59 -14.49
CA ILE A 29 -21.74 -22.12 -14.52
C ILE A 29 -21.87 -21.55 -13.12
N ASN A 30 -22.79 -22.05 -12.30
CA ASN A 30 -22.95 -21.61 -10.91
C ASN A 30 -21.66 -21.86 -10.09
N SER A 31 -21.03 -23.02 -10.27
CA SER A 31 -19.75 -23.32 -9.61
C SER A 31 -18.64 -22.36 -10.04
N MET A 32 -18.57 -21.99 -11.33
CA MET A 32 -17.62 -20.99 -11.81
C MET A 32 -17.91 -19.60 -11.24
N LEU A 33 -19.19 -19.22 -11.10
CA LEU A 33 -19.58 -17.95 -10.48
C LEU A 33 -19.21 -17.90 -9.00
N ASP A 34 -19.42 -18.98 -8.25
CA ASP A 34 -19.00 -19.08 -6.85
C ASP A 34 -17.47 -18.99 -6.72
N GLN A 35 -16.73 -19.62 -7.64
CA GLN A 35 -15.28 -19.51 -7.67
C GLN A 35 -14.80 -18.08 -7.96
N ILE A 36 -15.47 -17.37 -8.88
CA ILE A 36 -15.19 -15.97 -9.16
C ILE A 36 -15.47 -15.11 -7.92
N ASN A 37 -16.61 -15.31 -7.25
CA ASN A 37 -16.95 -14.58 -6.04
C ASN A 37 -15.90 -14.78 -4.94
N SER A 38 -15.52 -16.04 -4.67
CA SER A 38 -14.46 -16.33 -3.69
C SER A 38 -13.13 -15.68 -4.06
N CYS A 39 -12.77 -15.66 -5.35
CA CYS A 39 -11.54 -15.01 -5.81
C CYS A 39 -11.61 -13.48 -5.63
N LEU A 40 -12.77 -12.86 -5.82
CA LEU A 40 -12.97 -11.44 -5.60
C LEU A 40 -12.89 -11.08 -4.11
N ASP A 41 -13.51 -11.88 -3.24
CA ASP A 41 -13.43 -11.70 -1.78
C ASP A 41 -11.97 -11.77 -1.29
N ASP A 42 -11.23 -12.79 -1.75
CA ASP A 42 -9.80 -12.95 -1.42
C ASP A 42 -8.96 -11.77 -1.92
N LEU A 43 -9.28 -11.23 -3.10
CA LEU A 43 -8.58 -10.07 -3.66
C LEU A 43 -8.88 -8.79 -2.88
N GLU A 44 -10.12 -8.59 -2.44
CA GLU A 44 -10.53 -7.46 -1.62
C GLU A 44 -9.81 -7.50 -0.25
N GLU A 45 -9.83 -8.65 0.44
CA GLU A 45 -9.13 -8.82 1.72
C GLU A 45 -7.63 -8.53 1.58
N ARG A 46 -6.99 -9.04 0.53
CA ARG A 46 -5.58 -8.78 0.26
C ARG A 46 -5.30 -7.32 -0.06
N ASN A 47 -6.22 -6.64 -0.74
CA ASN A 47 -6.09 -5.21 -1.03
C ASN A 47 -6.15 -4.39 0.26
N ASP A 48 -7.12 -4.67 1.12
CA ASP A 48 -7.29 -4.01 2.42
C ASP A 48 -6.07 -4.24 3.33
N ALA A 49 -5.58 -5.48 3.41
CA ALA A 49 -4.39 -5.80 4.18
C ALA A 49 -3.14 -5.07 3.65
N LEU A 50 -3.00 -4.95 2.31
CA LEU A 50 -1.88 -4.23 1.70
C LEU A 50 -1.96 -2.72 1.99
N ASN A 51 -3.16 -2.14 1.86
CA ASN A 51 -3.39 -0.73 2.16
C ASN A 51 -3.12 -0.43 3.65
N GLY A 52 -3.53 -1.31 4.56
CA GLY A 52 -3.22 -1.20 5.98
C GLY A 52 -1.71 -1.20 6.25
N LYS A 53 -0.96 -2.14 5.67
CA LYS A 53 0.51 -2.20 5.81
C LYS A 53 1.19 -0.96 5.24
N LEU A 54 0.68 -0.39 4.14
CA LEU A 54 1.21 0.83 3.56
C LEU A 54 1.01 2.04 4.49
N GLN A 55 -0.19 2.17 5.07
CA GLN A 55 -0.50 3.21 6.06
C GLN A 55 0.45 3.14 7.26
N GLU A 56 0.59 1.94 7.85
CA GLU A 56 1.49 1.69 8.97
C GLU A 56 2.95 2.04 8.64
N LEU A 57 3.42 1.64 7.46
CA LEU A 57 4.78 1.96 7.01
C LEU A 57 5.00 3.46 6.85
N LEU A 58 4.04 4.19 6.29
CA LEU A 58 4.14 5.64 6.12
C LEU A 58 4.11 6.37 7.47
N GLU A 59 3.30 5.91 8.41
CA GLU A 59 3.25 6.45 9.77
C GLU A 59 4.56 6.19 10.53
N SER A 60 5.06 4.95 10.50
CA SER A 60 6.37 4.59 11.05
C SER A 60 7.50 5.40 10.42
N ASN A 61 7.47 5.60 9.10
CA ASN A 61 8.48 6.44 8.42
C ASN A 61 8.42 7.90 8.85
N ARG A 62 7.20 8.46 9.00
CA ARG A 62 7.01 9.82 9.52
C ARG A 62 7.56 9.93 10.93
N GLN A 63 7.25 8.97 11.80
CA GLN A 63 7.70 8.94 13.18
C GLN A 63 9.22 8.85 13.29
N ALA A 64 9.86 7.93 12.56
CA ALA A 64 11.32 7.78 12.54
C ALA A 64 12.04 9.07 12.09
N ARG A 65 11.45 9.83 11.14
CA ARG A 65 12.00 11.12 10.72
C ARG A 65 11.86 12.20 11.78
N LEU A 66 10.77 12.20 12.55
CA LEU A 66 10.59 13.13 13.67
C LEU A 66 11.61 12.83 14.76
N GLU A 67 11.75 11.57 15.16
CA GLU A 67 12.74 11.13 16.14
C GLU A 67 14.17 11.46 15.71
N PHE A 68 14.50 11.26 14.44
CA PHE A 68 15.81 11.62 13.90
C PHE A 68 16.07 13.14 13.94
N ARG A 69 15.04 13.95 13.61
CA ARG A 69 15.14 15.41 13.70
C ARG A 69 15.26 15.87 15.15
N GLU A 70 14.51 15.27 16.07
CA GLU A 70 14.60 15.56 17.51
C GLU A 70 15.98 15.21 18.05
N GLN A 71 16.57 14.08 17.63
CA GLN A 71 17.94 13.73 17.99
C GLN A 71 18.94 14.77 17.47
N LEU A 72 18.84 15.18 16.20
CA LEU A 72 19.73 16.20 15.62
C LEU A 72 19.58 17.56 16.29
N ASN A 73 18.36 17.96 16.65
CA ASN A 73 18.07 19.25 17.29
C ASN A 73 18.37 19.22 18.81
N GLY A 74 18.22 18.06 19.46
CA GLY A 74 18.56 17.81 20.85
C GLY A 74 20.06 17.68 21.09
N THR A 75 20.82 17.25 20.08
CA THR A 75 22.28 17.42 20.01
C THR A 75 22.62 18.84 19.56
N SER A 76 22.27 19.85 20.35
CA SER A 76 23.01 21.10 20.27
C SER A 76 24.45 20.82 20.72
N PRO A 77 25.51 21.16 19.95
CA PRO A 77 26.90 21.07 20.40
C PRO A 77 27.21 22.20 21.40
N GLY A 78 26.43 22.27 22.49
CA GLY A 78 26.42 23.35 23.46
C GLY A 78 26.90 22.98 24.86
N GLU A 79 27.23 21.72 25.14
CA GLU A 79 27.72 21.28 26.46
C GLU A 79 29.18 20.80 26.46
N GLN A 80 30.00 21.31 25.54
CA GLN A 80 31.43 21.46 25.84
C GLN A 80 31.61 22.86 26.42
N GLN A 81 31.33 22.98 27.72
CA GLN A 81 31.82 24.10 28.51
C GLN A 81 33.33 24.24 28.20
N PRO A 82 33.79 25.41 27.71
CA PRO A 82 35.22 25.60 27.47
C PRO A 82 35.94 25.35 28.80
N PRO A 83 37.11 24.68 28.79
CA PRO A 83 37.87 24.48 30.01
C PRO A 83 38.02 25.85 30.69
N PRO A 84 37.80 25.94 32.02
CA PRO A 84 37.94 27.20 32.72
C PRO A 84 39.35 27.75 32.40
N PRO A 85 39.50 29.07 32.20
CA PRO A 85 40.82 29.63 31.96
C PRO A 85 41.70 29.21 33.13
N GLU A 86 42.76 28.45 32.84
CA GLU A 86 43.83 28.18 33.79
C GLU A 86 44.37 29.55 34.23
N GLN A 87 43.94 29.97 35.41
CA GLN A 87 44.51 31.12 36.08
C GLN A 87 45.90 30.68 36.52
N ASP A 88 46.91 30.98 35.71
CA ASP A 88 48.32 30.86 36.11
C ASP A 88 48.53 31.68 37.39
N PRO A 89 48.86 31.05 38.53
CA PRO A 89 49.22 31.77 39.74
C PRO A 89 50.73 32.02 39.70
N ALA A 90 51.23 32.73 38.67
CA ALA A 90 52.67 32.90 38.51
C ALA A 90 53.06 34.19 37.78
N ALA A 91 52.52 35.32 38.24
CA ALA A 91 53.15 36.62 38.01
C ALA A 91 53.02 37.52 39.25
N SER A 92 53.19 36.92 40.43
CA SER A 92 53.75 37.65 41.56
C SER A 92 55.25 37.38 41.56
N GLU A 93 56.02 38.45 41.77
CA GLU A 93 57.48 38.47 41.92
C GLU A 93 58.30 38.52 40.62
N ARG A 94 58.69 39.74 40.25
CA ARG A 94 60.12 40.09 40.25
C ARG A 94 60.35 41.59 40.44
N PRO A 95 61.12 41.99 41.48
CA PRO A 95 61.60 43.35 41.66
C PRO A 95 62.91 43.57 40.88
N GLY A 96 63.23 44.83 40.55
CA GLY A 96 64.51 45.24 39.99
C GLY A 96 64.39 46.47 39.12
#